data_AF-A0A1F2WY52-F1
#
_entry.id   AF-A0A1F2WY52-F1
#
_cell.length_a   1.000
_cell.length_b   1.000
_cell.length_c   1.000
_cell.angle_alpha   90.00
_cell.angle_beta   90.00
_cell.angle_gamma   90.00
#
_symmetry.space_group_name_H-M   'P 1'
#
loop_
_entity.id
_entity.type
_entity.pdbx_description
1 polymer ?
#
loop_
_entity_poly.entity_id
_entity_poly.type
_entity_poly.pdbx_seq_one_letter_code
_entity_poly.pdbx_strand_id
1 'polypeptide(L)'
;MSNWLADILLQNKKDRIPSVIRRFGTADATLSRDTITVEGAAWLVEAKEDQVVRLFEVAAPDAEVEQCLLTYRASLKSEDLKGRAFLEMWCRFPGRGEFFSRGLNQPLKGTTAWTSHETPFRLKKGQRPDLIKLNLAVEGRGKIWITDVELLKMPR
;
A
#
# COMPACT_ATOMS: atom_id res chain seq x y z
N MET A 1 5.06 -8.07 -44.28
CA MET A 1 6.30 -7.77 -43.52
C MET A 1 5.90 -7.52 -42.08
N SER A 2 6.45 -8.29 -41.14
CA SER A 2 6.02 -8.27 -39.73
C SER A 2 6.51 -7.00 -39.03
N ASN A 3 5.63 -6.29 -38.33
CA ASN A 3 5.90 -4.99 -37.70
C ASN A 3 6.53 -5.15 -36.31
N TRP A 4 7.49 -6.07 -36.19
CA TRP A 4 8.11 -6.53 -34.95
C TRP A 4 8.75 -5.39 -34.12
N LEU A 5 9.27 -4.36 -34.78
CA LEU A 5 9.83 -3.18 -34.10
C LEU A 5 8.74 -2.33 -33.42
N ALA A 6 7.58 -2.18 -34.06
CA ALA A 6 6.45 -1.47 -33.45
C ALA A 6 5.91 -2.27 -32.25
N ASP A 7 5.80 -3.59 -32.39
CA ASP A 7 5.36 -4.47 -31.31
C ASP A 7 6.29 -4.39 -30.09
N ILE A 8 7.62 -4.38 -30.29
CA ILE A 8 8.60 -4.19 -29.21
C ILE A 8 8.45 -2.82 -28.54
N LEU A 9 8.27 -1.76 -29.34
CA LEU A 9 8.13 -0.40 -28.81
C LEU A 9 6.82 -0.21 -28.03
N LEU A 10 5.73 -0.84 -28.46
CA LEU A 10 4.45 -0.85 -27.74
C LEU A 10 4.53 -1.71 -26.47
N GLN A 11 5.19 -2.86 -26.53
CA GLN A 11 5.39 -3.74 -25.38
C GLN A 11 6.24 -3.06 -24.30
N ASN A 12 7.35 -2.43 -24.69
CA ASN A 12 8.19 -1.61 -23.79
C ASN A 12 7.46 -0.40 -23.19
N LYS A 13 6.44 0.16 -23.86
CA LYS A 13 5.62 1.25 -23.31
C LYS A 13 4.59 0.73 -22.29
N LYS A 14 3.99 -0.43 -22.55
CA LYS A 14 3.02 -1.08 -21.66
C LYS A 14 3.66 -1.49 -20.32
N ASP A 15 4.93 -1.90 -20.36
CA ASP A 15 5.69 -2.31 -19.17
C ASP A 15 6.06 -1.15 -18.22
N ARG A 16 5.82 0.10 -18.62
CA ARG A 16 6.16 1.29 -17.81
C ARG A 16 4.97 2.00 -17.17
N ILE A 17 3.74 1.55 -17.45
CA ILE A 17 2.54 2.13 -16.85
C ILE A 17 2.16 1.29 -15.63
N PRO A 18 2.16 1.86 -14.40
CA PRO A 18 1.62 1.15 -13.24
C PRO A 18 0.17 0.75 -13.50
N SER A 19 -0.14 -0.51 -13.27
CA SER A 19 -1.51 -1.01 -13.29
C SER A 19 -2.02 -1.15 -11.85
N VAL A 20 -3.29 -0.80 -11.65
CA VAL A 20 -3.91 -0.86 -10.34
C VAL A 20 -4.40 -2.28 -10.11
N ILE A 21 -3.91 -2.93 -9.06
CA ILE A 21 -4.40 -4.24 -8.62
C ILE A 21 -5.73 -4.04 -7.88
N ARG A 22 -5.76 -3.09 -6.94
CA ARG A 22 -6.98 -2.80 -6.17
C ARG A 22 -7.02 -1.36 -5.68
N ARG A 23 -8.23 -0.82 -5.62
CA ARG A 23 -8.58 0.43 -4.93
C ARG A 23 -9.51 0.10 -3.77
N PHE A 24 -9.40 0.89 -2.71
CA PHE A 24 -10.30 0.82 -1.58
C PHE A 24 -10.90 2.21 -1.33
N GLY A 25 -12.19 2.24 -1.01
CA GLY A 25 -12.90 3.43 -0.53
C GLY A 25 -13.62 3.12 0.78
N THR A 26 -14.15 4.12 1.48
CA THR A 26 -14.73 3.95 2.83
C THR A 26 -15.94 3.01 2.91
N ALA A 27 -16.49 2.56 1.78
CA ALA A 27 -17.46 1.47 1.70
C ALA A 27 -16.84 0.08 1.92
N ASP A 28 -15.53 -0.08 1.68
CA ASP A 28 -14.78 -1.29 1.97
C ASP A 28 -14.55 -1.42 3.49
N ALA A 29 -14.88 -2.59 4.04
CA ALA A 29 -14.66 -2.86 5.45
C ALA A 29 -13.18 -3.02 5.78
N THR A 30 -12.69 -2.25 6.74
CA THR A 30 -11.35 -2.41 7.29
C THR A 30 -11.29 -3.59 8.27
N LEU A 31 -10.07 -4.06 8.55
CA LEU A 31 -9.82 -5.17 9.47
C LEU A 31 -9.80 -4.72 10.94
N SER A 32 -9.18 -3.58 11.26
CA SER A 32 -9.15 -2.98 12.61
C SER A 32 -10.35 -2.06 12.85
N ARG A 33 -11.56 -2.64 12.91
CA ARG A 33 -12.84 -1.87 12.99
C ARG A 33 -13.04 -1.10 14.30
N ASP A 34 -12.35 -1.51 15.36
CA ASP A 34 -12.42 -0.93 16.69
C ASP A 34 -11.58 0.34 16.84
N THR A 35 -10.60 0.56 15.96
CA THR A 35 -9.69 1.73 16.00
C THR A 35 -9.87 2.69 14.83
N ILE A 36 -10.78 2.38 13.90
CA ILE A 36 -11.04 3.17 12.70
C ILE A 36 -12.49 3.66 12.69
N THR A 37 -12.66 4.96 12.46
CA THR A 37 -13.96 5.56 12.11
C THR A 37 -13.94 6.07 10.67
N VAL A 38 -15.12 6.26 10.08
CA VAL A 38 -15.26 6.86 8.74
C VAL A 38 -15.69 8.32 8.91
N GLU A 39 -14.92 9.23 8.32
CA GLU A 39 -15.23 10.66 8.25
C GLU A 39 -15.27 11.10 6.77
N GLY A 40 -16.48 11.14 6.21
CA GLY A 40 -16.68 11.42 4.79
C GLY A 40 -16.02 10.35 3.91
N ALA A 41 -15.04 10.76 3.09
CA ALA A 41 -14.30 9.87 2.20
C ALA A 41 -13.00 9.32 2.82
N ALA A 42 -12.73 9.61 4.10
CA ALA A 42 -11.51 9.17 4.79
C ALA A 42 -11.80 8.20 5.93
N TRP A 43 -10.83 7.33 6.19
CA TRP A 43 -10.74 6.61 7.46
C TRP A 43 -9.94 7.44 8.44
N LEU A 44 -10.47 7.63 9.66
CA LEU A 44 -9.77 8.26 10.77
C LEU A 44 -9.29 7.18 11.74
N VAL A 45 -8.01 7.26 12.08
CA VAL A 45 -7.35 6.52 13.16
C VAL A 45 -7.04 7.48 14.29
N GLU A 46 -7.58 7.21 15.48
CA GLU A 46 -7.20 7.91 16.71
C GLU A 46 -6.23 7.03 17.53
N ALA A 47 -4.93 7.21 17.28
CA ALA A 47 -3.90 6.43 17.94
C ALA A 47 -3.63 6.98 19.35
N LYS A 48 -3.68 6.10 20.35
CA LYS A 48 -3.35 6.42 21.76
C LYS A 48 -1.91 6.07 22.12
N GLU A 49 -1.34 5.11 21.41
CA GLU A 49 -0.01 4.53 21.58
C GLU A 49 0.41 3.79 20.31
N ASP A 50 1.63 3.24 20.33
CA ASP A 50 2.21 2.40 19.28
C ASP A 50 1.25 1.27 18.88
N GLN A 51 0.87 1.22 17.61
CA GLN A 51 -0.04 0.20 17.11
C GLN A 51 0.14 -0.03 15.61
N VAL A 52 -0.31 -1.20 15.15
CA VAL A 52 -0.48 -1.50 13.74
C VAL A 52 -1.97 -1.56 13.45
N VAL A 53 -2.43 -0.60 12.66
CA VAL A 53 -3.81 -0.56 12.17
C VAL A 53 -3.88 -1.35 10.87
N ARG A 54 -4.66 -2.43 10.87
CA ARG A 54 -4.84 -3.29 9.70
C ARG A 54 -5.99 -2.73 8.86
N LEU A 55 -5.66 -2.27 7.65
CA LEU A 55 -6.67 -1.71 6.75
C LEU A 55 -7.27 -2.83 5.92
N PHE A 56 -6.47 -3.45 5.05
CA PHE A 56 -6.98 -4.39 4.05
C PHE A 56 -6.03 -5.56 3.82
N GLU A 57 -6.61 -6.61 3.26
CA GLU A 57 -5.90 -7.76 2.73
C GLU A 57 -6.31 -7.99 1.27
N VAL A 58 -5.32 -8.29 0.43
CA VAL A 58 -5.51 -8.70 -0.96
C VAL A 58 -5.02 -10.14 -1.06
N ALA A 59 -5.97 -11.08 -1.04
CA ALA A 59 -5.69 -12.48 -1.30
C ALA A 59 -5.39 -12.68 -2.79
N ALA A 60 -4.44 -13.58 -3.07
CA ALA A 60 -4.11 -14.04 -4.42
C ALA A 60 -4.12 -12.91 -5.47
N PRO A 61 -3.23 -11.90 -5.34
CA PRO A 61 -3.22 -10.72 -6.20
C PRO A 61 -2.86 -11.10 -7.64
N ASP A 62 -3.81 -11.62 -8.41
CA ASP A 62 -3.64 -12.24 -9.74
C ASP A 62 -2.54 -13.31 -9.85
N ALA A 63 -2.61 -14.17 -10.87
CA ALA A 63 -1.54 -15.13 -11.18
C ALA A 63 -0.23 -14.45 -11.67
N GLU A 64 -0.23 -13.11 -11.80
CA GLU A 64 0.80 -12.30 -12.48
C GLU A 64 1.61 -11.39 -11.55
N VAL A 65 1.42 -11.45 -10.23
CA VAL A 65 2.25 -10.67 -9.28
C VAL A 65 3.57 -11.40 -9.03
N GLU A 66 4.45 -11.32 -10.02
CA GLU A 66 5.84 -11.79 -10.03
C GLU A 66 6.66 -10.82 -10.89
N GLN A 67 7.98 -10.72 -10.66
CA GLN A 67 8.88 -9.87 -11.46
C GLN A 67 8.36 -8.43 -11.62
N CYS A 68 7.87 -7.85 -10.53
CA CYS A 68 7.29 -6.52 -10.54
C CYS A 68 7.68 -5.73 -9.30
N LEU A 69 7.41 -4.44 -9.34
CA LEU A 69 7.38 -3.59 -8.15
C LEU A 69 5.93 -3.45 -7.72
N LEU A 70 5.59 -3.97 -6.55
CA LEU A 70 4.36 -3.61 -5.87
C LEU A 70 4.54 -2.25 -5.20
N THR A 71 3.53 -1.41 -5.29
CA THR A 71 3.48 -0.13 -4.57
C THR A 71 2.18 -0.04 -3.82
N TYR A 72 2.27 0.05 -2.49
CA TYR A 72 1.16 0.48 -1.65
C TYR A 72 1.17 2.00 -1.58
N ARG A 73 0.10 2.65 -2.07
CA ARG A 73 -0.10 4.09 -2.04
C ARG A 73 -1.32 4.48 -1.22
N ALA A 74 -1.22 5.59 -0.49
CA ALA A 74 -2.37 6.28 0.11
C ALA A 74 -2.08 7.77 0.32
N SER A 75 -3.12 8.59 0.34
CA SER A 75 -3.06 9.97 0.80
C SER A 75 -3.26 10.00 2.32
N LEU A 76 -2.34 10.66 3.03
CA LEU A 76 -2.36 10.75 4.49
C LEU A 76 -2.43 12.21 4.96
N LYS A 77 -3.15 12.45 6.06
CA LYS A 77 -3.20 13.72 6.80
C LYS A 77 -3.05 13.39 8.28
N SER A 78 -2.39 14.24 9.07
CA SER A 78 -2.35 14.06 10.52
C SER A 78 -2.63 15.34 11.29
N GLU A 79 -3.09 15.16 12.53
CA GLU A 79 -3.27 16.21 13.52
C GLU A 79 -2.67 15.76 14.84
N ASP A 80 -1.83 16.62 15.41
CA ASP A 80 -1.14 16.42 16.69
C ASP A 80 -0.45 15.05 16.83
N LEU A 81 0.09 14.52 15.72
CA LEU A 81 0.82 13.25 15.75
C LEU A 81 2.15 13.42 16.50
N LYS A 82 2.16 12.99 17.76
CA LYS A 82 3.35 12.86 18.61
C LYS A 82 3.99 11.51 18.31
N GLY A 83 5.02 11.52 17.47
CA GLY A 83 5.69 10.32 16.99
C GLY A 83 5.71 10.28 15.46
N ARG A 84 5.44 9.12 14.88
CA ARG A 84 5.51 8.89 13.43
C ARG A 84 4.47 7.87 12.97
N ALA A 85 4.06 7.94 11.72
CA ALA A 85 3.26 6.88 11.10
C ALA A 85 3.77 6.53 9.70
N PHE A 86 3.51 5.29 9.29
CA PHE A 86 4.04 4.69 8.08
C PHE A 86 2.99 3.85 7.38
N LEU A 87 2.95 3.94 6.05
CA LEU A 87 2.41 2.83 5.27
C LEU A 87 3.32 1.61 5.44
N GLU A 88 2.70 0.47 5.71
CA GLU A 88 3.38 -0.80 5.89
C GLU A 88 2.66 -1.87 5.06
N MET A 89 3.44 -2.58 4.24
CA MET A 89 2.94 -3.65 3.39
C MET A 89 3.64 -4.97 3.76
N TRP A 90 2.87 -6.01 4.01
CA TRP A 90 3.36 -7.37 4.23
C TRP A 90 2.99 -8.26 3.04
N CYS A 91 3.95 -9.04 2.56
CA CYS A 91 3.76 -10.06 1.54
C CYS A 91 4.03 -11.44 2.15
N ARG A 92 3.03 -12.32 2.15
CA ARG A 92 3.18 -13.73 2.54
C ARG A 92 3.54 -14.56 1.33
N PHE A 93 4.54 -15.41 1.47
CA PHE A 93 4.98 -16.35 0.44
C PHE A 93 4.79 -17.78 0.95
N PRO A 94 4.02 -18.63 0.23
CA PRO A 94 3.82 -20.02 0.62
C PRO A 94 5.13 -20.75 0.87
N GLY A 95 5.24 -21.43 2.03
CA GLY A 95 6.42 -22.18 2.43
C GLY A 95 7.66 -21.35 2.80
N ARG A 96 7.59 -20.01 2.74
CA ARG A 96 8.74 -19.11 2.99
C ARG A 96 8.49 -18.07 4.09
N GLY A 97 7.25 -17.90 4.53
CA GLY A 97 6.86 -16.94 5.57
C GLY A 97 6.45 -15.58 5.02
N GLU A 98 6.49 -14.56 5.87
CA GLU A 98 6.06 -13.20 5.55
C GLU A 98 7.24 -12.22 5.59
N PHE A 99 7.23 -11.26 4.67
CA PHE A 99 8.23 -10.20 4.57
C PHE A 99 7.51 -8.87 4.43
N PHE A 100 8.08 -7.79 4.98
CA PHE A 100 7.45 -6.48 4.95
C PHE A 100 8.32 -5.40 4.31
N SER A 101 7.63 -4.36 3.86
CA SER A 101 8.22 -3.07 3.53
C SER A 101 7.48 -2.00 4.33
N ARG A 102 8.21 -1.01 4.83
CA ARG A 102 7.68 0.12 5.59
C ARG A 102 8.27 1.41 5.05
N GLY A 103 7.45 2.44 4.87
CA GLY A 103 7.86 3.75 4.32
C GLY A 103 8.78 4.59 5.24
N LEU A 104 9.86 4.01 5.78
CA LEU A 104 10.73 4.64 6.78
C LEU A 104 11.38 5.95 6.33
N ASN A 105 11.53 6.15 5.02
CA ASN A 105 12.06 7.36 4.39
C ASN A 105 11.04 8.49 4.24
N GLN A 106 9.74 8.20 4.41
CA GLN A 106 8.64 9.16 4.31
C GLN A 106 7.70 9.01 5.53
N PRO A 107 8.17 9.25 6.76
CA PRO A 107 7.30 9.23 7.93
C PRO A 107 6.32 10.40 7.90
N LEU A 108 5.04 10.13 8.19
CA LEU A 108 4.07 11.16 8.58
C LEU A 108 4.37 11.61 10.01
N LYS A 109 4.44 12.92 10.28
CA LYS A 109 4.79 13.49 11.60
C LYS A 109 4.05 14.80 11.87
N GLY A 110 3.70 15.05 13.13
CA GLY A 110 3.09 16.31 13.55
C GLY A 110 1.71 16.54 12.93
N THR A 111 1.37 17.80 12.67
CA THR A 111 0.16 18.18 11.95
C THR A 111 0.51 18.46 10.49
N THR A 112 -0.17 17.80 9.55
CA THR A 112 0.08 17.97 8.12
C THR A 112 -1.21 18.14 7.37
N ALA A 113 -1.14 18.77 6.19
CA ALA A 113 -2.18 18.64 5.18
C ALA A 113 -2.12 17.24 4.53
N TRP A 114 -3.07 16.97 3.63
CA TRP A 114 -3.06 15.77 2.81
C TRP A 114 -1.79 15.69 1.96
N THR A 115 -1.13 14.54 2.00
CA THR A 115 0.06 14.25 1.19
C THR A 115 0.13 12.77 0.83
N SER A 116 0.53 12.47 -0.42
CA SER A 116 0.65 11.11 -0.92
C SER A 116 1.87 10.42 -0.34
N HIS A 117 1.68 9.19 0.12
CA HIS A 117 2.74 8.31 0.63
C HIS A 117 2.74 7.01 -0.15
N GLU A 118 3.94 6.47 -0.38
CA GLU A 118 4.14 5.22 -1.10
C GLU A 118 5.11 4.30 -0.36
N THR A 119 4.84 3.00 -0.38
CA THR A 119 5.73 1.96 0.14
C THR A 119 5.93 0.87 -0.91
N PRO A 120 7.11 0.77 -1.52
CA PRO A 120 7.39 -0.22 -2.54
C PRO A 120 7.81 -1.58 -1.96
N PHE A 121 7.48 -2.67 -2.65
CA PHE A 121 7.97 -4.02 -2.37
C PHE A 121 8.36 -4.71 -3.69
N ARG A 122 9.64 -5.06 -3.84
CA ARG A 122 10.16 -5.67 -5.07
C ARG A 122 9.97 -7.17 -5.04
N LEU A 123 9.31 -7.70 -6.08
CA LEU A 123 9.19 -9.12 -6.34
C LEU A 123 10.13 -9.54 -7.47
N LYS A 124 10.94 -10.57 -7.22
CA LYS A 124 11.81 -11.21 -8.21
C LYS A 124 11.11 -12.43 -8.82
N LYS A 125 11.72 -13.02 -9.83
CA LYS A 125 11.29 -14.32 -10.37
C LYS A 125 11.28 -15.37 -9.25
N GLY A 126 10.22 -16.19 -9.21
CA GLY A 126 9.94 -17.16 -8.15
C GLY A 126 9.35 -16.58 -6.86
N GLN A 127 9.12 -15.27 -6.77
CA GLN A 127 8.48 -14.64 -5.61
C GLN A 127 7.04 -14.29 -5.94
N ARG A 128 6.13 -15.18 -5.53
CA ARG A 128 4.68 -15.05 -5.74
C ARG A 128 3.97 -15.02 -4.40
N PRO A 129 3.58 -13.84 -3.89
CA PRO A 129 2.86 -13.77 -2.63
C PRO A 129 1.42 -14.24 -2.83
N ASP A 130 0.88 -14.96 -1.85
CA ASP A 130 -0.51 -15.42 -1.85
C ASP A 130 -1.43 -14.53 -0.99
N LEU A 131 -0.84 -13.64 -0.20
CA LEU A 131 -1.54 -12.63 0.59
C LEU A 131 -0.68 -11.37 0.70
N ILE A 132 -1.29 -10.21 0.42
CA ILE A 132 -0.71 -8.89 0.67
C ILE A 132 -1.55 -8.20 1.74
N LYS A 133 -0.91 -7.73 2.82
CA LYS A 133 -1.54 -6.97 3.90
C LYS A 133 -1.15 -5.50 3.77
N LEU A 134 -2.12 -4.61 3.84
CA LEU A 134 -1.95 -3.16 3.79
C LEU A 134 -2.30 -2.58 5.16
N ASN A 135 -1.30 -2.01 5.83
CA ASN A 135 -1.40 -1.53 7.20
C ASN A 135 -0.93 -0.07 7.31
N LEU A 136 -1.36 0.59 8.38
CA LEU A 136 -0.73 1.80 8.91
C LEU A 136 -0.02 1.42 10.21
N ALA A 137 1.32 1.50 10.24
CA ALA A 137 2.09 1.38 11.46
C ALA A 137 2.21 2.77 12.11
N VAL A 138 1.76 2.89 13.35
CA VAL A 138 1.83 4.12 14.15
C VAL A 138 2.77 3.89 15.32
N GLU A 139 3.72 4.80 15.47
CA GLU A 139 4.64 4.87 16.60
C GLU A 139 4.33 6.18 17.32
N GLY A 140 3.58 6.11 18.42
CA GLY A 140 3.11 7.25 19.20
C GLY A 140 1.61 7.46 19.16
N ARG A 141 1.17 8.71 19.29
CA ARG A 141 -0.25 9.07 19.46
C ARG A 141 -0.66 10.28 18.64
N GLY A 142 -1.93 10.36 18.26
CA GLY A 142 -2.51 11.46 17.48
C GLY A 142 -3.56 10.97 16.50
N LYS A 143 -4.03 11.88 15.64
CA LYS A 143 -5.04 11.57 14.63
C LYS A 143 -4.43 11.45 13.26
N ILE A 144 -4.84 10.43 12.51
CA ILE A 144 -4.36 10.16 11.16
C ILE A 144 -5.57 9.85 10.28
N TRP A 145 -5.70 10.59 9.18
CA TRP A 145 -6.68 10.31 8.15
C TRP A 145 -6.02 9.67 6.94
N ILE A 146 -6.73 8.73 6.34
CA ILE A 146 -6.27 7.93 5.21
C ILE A 146 -7.34 8.00 4.11
N THR A 147 -6.94 8.26 2.87
CA THR A 147 -7.78 8.17 1.67
C THR A 147 -6.96 7.65 0.48
N ASP A 148 -7.62 7.38 -0.65
CA ASP A 148 -6.99 6.97 -1.91
C ASP A 148 -6.07 5.75 -1.76
N VAL A 149 -6.53 4.75 -1.02
CA VAL A 149 -5.75 3.53 -0.74
C VAL A 149 -5.72 2.66 -1.99
N GLU A 150 -4.53 2.45 -2.53
CA GLU A 150 -4.29 1.70 -3.75
C GLU A 150 -3.14 0.69 -3.58
N LEU A 151 -3.32 -0.49 -4.18
CA LEU A 151 -2.23 -1.42 -4.47
C LEU A 151 -1.97 -1.42 -5.98
N LEU A 152 -0.74 -1.14 -6.37
CA LEU A 152 -0.31 -1.02 -7.76
C LEU A 152 0.76 -2.07 -8.07
N LYS A 153 0.83 -2.51 -9.34
CA LYS A 153 1.98 -3.24 -9.89
C LYS A 153 2.59 -2.49 -11.05
N MET A 154 3.92 -2.43 -11.06
CA MET A 154 4.72 -1.97 -12.20
C MET A 154 5.62 -3.12 -12.67
N PRO A 155 5.51 -3.58 -13.94
CA PRO A 155 6.42 -4.56 -14.50
C PRO A 155 7.89 -4.12 -14.39
N ARG A 156 8.82 -5.09 -14.27
CA ARG A 156 10.25 -4.84 -14.07
C ARG A 156 11.14 -5.69 -14.96
#